data_AF-A0A497SY86-F1
#
_entry.id   AF-A0A497SY86-F1
#
_cell.length_a   1.000
_cell.length_b   1.000
_cell.length_c   1.000
_cell.angle_alpha   90.00
_cell.angle_beta   90.00
_cell.angle_gamma   90.00
#
_symmetry.space_group_name_H-M   'P 1'
#
loop_
_entity.id
_entity.type
_entity.pdbx_description
1 polymer ?
#
loop_
_entity_poly.entity_id
_entity_poly.type
_entity_poly.pdbx_seq_one_letter_code
_entity_poly.pdbx_strand_id
1 'polypeptide(L)'
;MTKIRVSVEAKKYSKNPILTPVLKEKSFETACVFNPAAIVKDKKVFLLYRAEDLYYNNYISRIGLAWSEDGFRFKRYKNNPVINKGKKLTKTEKRGSEDPRIIRINNMFFLTYTAIPKDGPVSLCGAFSKDLIHWKKTGTLISKKMSGPDTNAKAGAIVQDYKYKGKYVMYFGEGVIKMALSRNLKNWEIIEKPVLKPRKWYFDDSLVEGGPPPIVTEKGILMIYNSRKTRITYEGIRKWLSYSPGFAIFDKNNPTKLLFRSEKPILKPTEYWEKYGKVNNVIFATGLVYFKKKWLLYYGGADKSIGVAEIKIQ
;
A
#
# COMPACT_ATOMS: atom_id res chain seq x y z
N MET A 1 -8.97 -31.06 -10.50
CA MET A 1 -8.74 -29.72 -9.91
C MET A 1 -9.53 -28.70 -10.71
N THR A 2 -10.60 -28.15 -10.15
CA THR A 2 -11.39 -27.09 -10.80
C THR A 2 -10.52 -25.86 -10.96
N LYS A 3 -10.21 -25.43 -12.20
CA LYS A 3 -9.46 -24.20 -12.45
C LYS A 3 -10.25 -23.03 -11.87
N ILE A 4 -9.70 -22.34 -10.87
CA ILE A 4 -10.26 -21.09 -10.37
C ILE A 4 -10.21 -20.08 -11.52
N ARG A 5 -11.38 -19.68 -12.02
CA ARG A 5 -11.54 -18.59 -12.98
C ARG A 5 -11.86 -17.34 -12.17
N VAL A 6 -10.92 -16.40 -12.14
CA VAL A 6 -11.10 -15.06 -11.58
C VAL A 6 -10.42 -14.06 -12.51
N SER A 7 -11.10 -12.96 -12.83
CA SER A 7 -10.51 -11.81 -13.51
C SER A 7 -10.69 -10.54 -12.69
N VAL A 8 -9.73 -9.64 -12.81
CA VAL A 8 -9.84 -8.28 -12.29
C VAL A 8 -9.62 -7.33 -13.45
N GLU A 9 -10.69 -6.65 -13.84
CA GLU A 9 -10.65 -5.60 -14.86
C GLU A 9 -10.56 -4.24 -14.18
N ALA A 10 -9.83 -3.31 -14.77
CA ALA A 10 -9.68 -1.96 -14.23
C ALA A 10 -9.89 -0.89 -15.30
N LYS A 11 -10.67 0.14 -14.95
CA LYS A 11 -10.89 1.33 -15.77
C LYS A 11 -10.41 2.55 -15.00
N LYS A 12 -9.35 3.21 -15.49
CA LYS A 12 -8.84 4.45 -14.91
C LYS A 12 -9.90 5.55 -15.00
N TYR A 13 -9.96 6.39 -13.96
CA TYR A 13 -10.77 7.59 -14.01
C TYR A 13 -10.19 8.59 -15.01
N SER A 14 -11.02 9.12 -15.90
CA SER A 14 -10.58 9.98 -17.00
C SER A 14 -10.04 11.34 -16.56
N LYS A 15 -10.35 11.79 -15.34
CA LYS A 15 -9.83 13.04 -14.76
C LYS A 15 -8.72 12.81 -13.74
N ASN A 16 -8.05 11.66 -13.79
CA ASN A 16 -6.83 11.46 -13.01
C ASN A 16 -5.75 12.48 -13.44
N PRO A 17 -4.83 12.85 -12.53
CA PRO A 17 -4.76 12.46 -11.12
C PRO A 17 -5.80 13.16 -10.24
N ILE A 18 -6.30 12.46 -9.21
CA ILE A 18 -7.30 12.98 -8.26
C ILE A 18 -6.68 13.77 -7.11
N LEU A 19 -5.37 13.63 -6.88
CA LEU A 19 -4.62 14.44 -5.92
C LEU A 19 -3.20 14.67 -6.44
N THR A 20 -2.79 15.93 -6.52
CA THR A 20 -1.44 16.35 -6.91
C THR A 20 -0.80 17.18 -5.81
N PRO A 21 0.54 17.28 -5.75
CA PRO A 21 1.23 18.14 -4.78
C PRO A 21 0.73 19.58 -4.84
N VAL A 22 0.73 20.26 -3.70
CA VAL A 22 0.40 21.69 -3.62
C VAL A 22 1.71 22.47 -3.54
N LEU A 23 2.01 23.23 -4.58
CA LEU A 23 3.20 24.08 -4.65
C LEU A 23 3.02 25.31 -3.76
N LYS A 24 3.22 25.13 -2.46
CA LYS A 24 3.24 26.19 -1.45
C LYS A 24 4.53 26.10 -0.65
N GLU A 25 5.12 27.26 -0.36
CA GLU A 25 6.32 27.34 0.45
C GLU A 25 6.10 26.63 1.81
N LYS A 26 7.06 25.81 2.22
CA LYS A 26 7.07 25.07 3.50
C LYS A 26 5.89 24.12 3.72
N SER A 27 5.15 23.73 2.68
CA SER A 27 4.14 22.67 2.79
C SER A 27 4.82 21.30 2.96
N PHE A 28 4.22 20.43 3.77
CA PHE A 28 4.70 19.05 3.95
C PHE A 28 4.46 18.16 2.73
N GLU A 29 3.72 18.67 1.75
CA GLU A 29 3.26 17.96 0.55
C GLU A 29 3.66 18.69 -0.75
N THR A 30 4.71 19.51 -0.70
CA THR A 30 5.17 20.31 -1.85
C THR A 30 5.74 19.44 -2.97
N ALA A 31 6.48 18.38 -2.64
CA ALA A 31 7.15 17.56 -3.65
C ALA A 31 6.20 16.50 -4.22
N CYS A 32 5.58 15.70 -3.34
CA CYS A 32 4.86 14.49 -3.73
C CYS A 32 3.63 14.25 -2.84
N VAL A 33 2.55 13.70 -3.41
CA VAL A 33 1.41 13.08 -2.69
C VAL A 33 1.05 11.76 -3.35
N PHE A 34 1.20 10.63 -2.65
CA PHE A 34 1.11 9.31 -3.27
C PHE A 34 0.84 8.20 -2.23
N ASN A 35 0.86 6.94 -2.68
CA ASN A 35 0.69 5.72 -1.89
C ASN A 35 -0.41 5.79 -0.80
N PRO A 36 -1.67 6.09 -1.17
CA PRO A 36 -2.72 6.30 -0.20
C PRO A 36 -3.34 5.00 0.32
N ALA A 37 -3.47 4.91 1.65
CA ALA A 37 -4.49 4.06 2.26
C ALA A 37 -5.89 4.64 1.99
N ALA A 38 -6.90 3.78 1.88
CA ALA A 38 -8.30 4.19 1.68
C ALA A 38 -9.25 3.46 2.62
N ILE A 39 -10.25 4.17 3.15
CA ILE A 39 -11.31 3.60 4.00
C ILE A 39 -12.63 4.34 3.78
N VAL A 40 -13.77 3.66 3.98
CA VAL A 40 -15.09 4.29 3.99
C VAL A 40 -15.54 4.56 5.42
N LYS A 41 -15.99 5.78 5.69
CA LYS A 41 -16.60 6.20 6.96
C LYS A 41 -17.70 7.20 6.65
N ASP A 42 -18.87 7.06 7.28
CA ASP A 42 -20.00 7.99 7.17
C ASP A 42 -20.36 8.35 5.72
N LYS A 43 -20.48 7.33 4.85
CA LYS A 43 -20.78 7.47 3.41
C LYS A 43 -19.78 8.34 2.62
N LYS A 44 -18.56 8.51 3.14
CA LYS A 44 -17.44 9.20 2.49
C LYS A 44 -16.25 8.27 2.36
N VAL A 45 -15.45 8.48 1.31
CA VAL A 45 -14.14 7.86 1.19
C VAL A 45 -13.11 8.78 1.84
N PHE A 46 -12.23 8.21 2.65
CA PHE A 46 -11.09 8.89 3.23
C PHE A 46 -9.80 8.30 2.67
N LEU A 47 -8.87 9.16 2.27
CA LEU A 47 -7.50 8.79 1.92
C LEU A 47 -6.55 9.24 3.01
N LEU A 48 -5.73 8.31 3.50
CA LEU A 48 -4.52 8.63 4.25
C LEU A 48 -3.36 8.53 3.28
N TYR A 49 -2.84 9.66 2.83
CA TYR A 49 -1.85 9.72 1.75
C TYR A 49 -0.46 10.03 2.28
N ARG A 50 0.56 9.37 1.73
CA ARG A 50 1.96 9.78 1.93
C ARG A 50 2.18 11.10 1.22
N ALA A 51 2.89 12.00 1.89
CA ALA A 51 3.34 13.25 1.32
C ALA A 51 4.79 13.53 1.71
N GLU A 52 5.50 14.19 0.82
CA GLU A 52 6.89 14.60 1.02
C GLU A 52 7.05 16.09 0.73
N ASP A 53 7.89 16.74 1.54
CA ASP A 53 8.25 18.15 1.39
C ASP A 53 9.31 18.39 0.30
N LEU A 54 10.22 17.45 0.08
CA LEU A 54 11.32 17.54 -0.88
C LEU A 54 11.45 16.29 -1.76
N TYR A 55 12.15 16.42 -2.89
CA TYR A 55 12.61 15.28 -3.68
C TYR A 55 13.95 14.74 -3.14
N TYR A 56 14.11 13.41 -3.16
CA TYR A 56 15.36 12.67 -2.93
C TYR A 56 16.02 12.83 -1.54
N ASN A 57 16.90 13.80 -1.36
CA ASN A 57 17.70 13.92 -0.14
C ASN A 57 16.98 14.80 0.88
N ASN A 58 17.08 14.43 2.16
CA ASN A 58 16.51 15.18 3.29
C ASN A 58 14.99 15.39 3.29
N TYR A 59 14.22 14.70 2.42
CA TYR A 59 12.77 14.72 2.52
C TYR A 59 12.30 14.10 3.84
N ILE A 60 11.15 14.59 4.31
CA ILE A 60 10.41 14.02 5.43
C ILE A 60 9.04 13.57 4.94
N SER A 61 8.79 12.27 5.05
CA SER A 61 7.49 11.67 4.74
C SER A 61 6.49 11.86 5.88
N ARG A 62 5.29 12.35 5.57
CA ARG A 62 4.18 12.46 6.52
C ARG A 62 2.91 11.89 5.91
N ILE A 63 1.92 11.58 6.76
CA ILE A 63 0.63 11.07 6.29
C ILE A 63 -0.42 12.16 6.45
N GLY A 64 -0.93 12.65 5.31
CA GLY A 64 -2.05 13.57 5.23
C GLY A 64 -3.39 12.82 5.16
N LEU A 65 -4.48 13.55 5.43
CA LEU A 65 -5.85 13.07 5.31
C LEU A 65 -6.59 13.88 4.24
N ALA A 66 -7.32 13.21 3.37
CA ALA A 66 -8.28 13.82 2.46
C ALA A 66 -9.58 13.01 2.46
N TRP A 67 -10.70 13.63 2.09
CA TRP A 67 -12.00 12.97 2.03
C TRP A 67 -12.79 13.34 0.79
N SER A 68 -13.69 12.45 0.38
CA SER A 68 -14.54 12.59 -0.79
C SER A 68 -15.93 12.03 -0.55
N GLU A 69 -16.95 12.72 -1.05
CA GLU A 69 -18.35 12.27 -1.05
C GLU A 69 -18.71 11.43 -2.28
N ASP A 70 -17.90 11.50 -3.34
CA ASP A 70 -18.12 10.76 -4.59
C ASP A 70 -17.04 9.70 -4.87
N GLY A 71 -15.92 9.73 -4.15
CA GLY A 71 -14.78 8.84 -4.34
C GLY A 71 -13.78 9.30 -5.38
N PHE A 72 -13.98 10.47 -6.01
CA PHE A 72 -13.16 10.98 -7.11
C PHE A 72 -12.62 12.38 -6.84
N ARG A 73 -13.41 13.28 -6.24
CA ARG A 73 -13.00 14.64 -5.90
C ARG A 73 -12.71 14.73 -4.41
N PHE A 74 -11.45 15.05 -4.07
CA PHE A 74 -10.98 15.03 -2.69
C PHE A 74 -10.73 16.42 -2.13
N LYS A 75 -11.18 16.63 -0.89
CA LYS A 75 -10.85 17.80 -0.06
C LYS A 75 -9.84 17.38 0.99
N ARG A 76 -8.73 18.13 1.08
CA ARG A 76 -7.72 17.93 2.13
C ARG A 76 -8.28 18.33 3.48
N TYR A 77 -7.85 17.61 4.52
CA TYR A 77 -8.11 18.03 5.89
C TYR A 77 -7.27 19.26 6.24
N LYS A 78 -7.94 20.33 6.70
CA LYS A 78 -7.32 21.65 6.95
C LYS A 78 -6.15 21.63 7.94
N ASN A 79 -6.14 20.68 8.88
CA ASN A 79 -5.12 20.59 9.92
C ASN A 79 -4.12 19.45 9.68
N ASN A 80 -3.93 19.06 8.40
CA ASN A 80 -2.91 18.10 8.01
C ASN A 80 -1.50 18.52 8.46
N PRO A 81 -0.57 17.55 8.63
CA PRO A 81 -0.76 16.09 8.51
C PRO A 81 -1.38 15.46 9.76
N VAL A 82 -1.87 14.22 9.64
CA VAL A 82 -2.49 13.45 10.76
C VAL A 82 -1.54 12.47 11.44
N ILE A 83 -0.44 12.06 10.77
CA ILE A 83 0.69 11.34 11.39
C ILE A 83 1.94 12.22 11.26
N ASN A 84 2.76 12.26 12.32
CA ASN A 84 3.93 13.12 12.43
C ASN A 84 3.61 14.62 12.31
N LYS A 85 2.50 15.02 12.95
CA LYS A 85 2.15 16.42 13.15
C LYS A 85 3.12 17.06 14.16
N GLY A 86 4.03 17.91 13.69
CA GLY A 86 4.98 18.66 14.53
C GLY A 86 6.44 18.56 14.06
N LYS A 87 7.35 19.26 14.77
CA LYS A 87 8.78 19.33 14.43
C LYS A 87 9.61 18.15 14.98
N LYS A 88 9.19 17.52 16.08
CA LYS A 88 10.00 16.50 16.78
C LYS A 88 9.62 15.09 16.34
N LEU A 89 10.41 14.54 15.42
CA LEU A 89 10.33 13.14 15.02
C LEU A 89 11.09 12.24 16.00
N THR A 90 10.64 10.99 16.14
CA THR A 90 11.32 9.96 16.95
C THR A 90 12.58 9.48 16.22
N LYS A 91 13.48 8.74 16.92
CA LYS A 91 14.66 8.14 16.28
C LYS A 91 14.27 7.16 15.16
N THR A 92 13.21 6.38 15.38
CA THR A 92 12.69 5.37 14.44
C THR A 92 12.02 5.99 13.21
N GLU A 93 11.56 7.24 13.31
CA GLU A 93 10.82 7.95 12.26
C GLU A 93 11.51 9.26 11.88
N LYS A 94 12.85 9.32 11.98
CA LYS A 94 13.60 10.57 11.77
C LYS A 94 13.44 11.15 10.36
N ARG A 95 13.14 10.31 9.37
CA ARG A 95 12.74 10.69 8.00
C ARG A 95 11.24 10.55 7.73
N GLY A 96 10.47 10.21 8.76
CA GLY A 96 9.01 10.24 8.74
C GLY A 96 8.33 8.88 8.67
N SER A 97 7.09 8.90 8.17
CA SER A 97 6.18 7.74 8.09
C SER A 97 5.63 7.62 6.67
N GLU A 98 5.71 6.42 6.11
CA GLU A 98 5.45 6.15 4.70
C GLU A 98 4.38 5.07 4.48
N ASP A 99 3.78 5.13 3.29
CA ASP A 99 3.00 4.06 2.67
C ASP A 99 1.97 3.39 3.61
N PRO A 100 0.97 4.15 4.08
CA PRO A 100 -0.04 3.61 4.98
C PRO A 100 -0.89 2.50 4.32
N ARG A 101 -1.35 1.53 5.13
CA ARG A 101 -2.55 0.71 4.88
C ARG A 101 -3.47 0.78 6.09
N ILE A 102 -4.77 0.67 5.88
CA ILE A 102 -5.77 0.86 6.94
C ILE A 102 -6.83 -0.22 6.91
N ILE A 103 -7.22 -0.71 8.08
CA ILE A 103 -8.40 -1.55 8.26
C ILE A 103 -9.31 -0.96 9.34
N ARG A 104 -10.58 -1.35 9.32
CA ARG A 104 -11.51 -1.10 10.42
C ARG A 104 -11.50 -2.30 11.36
N ILE A 105 -11.42 -2.04 12.66
CA ILE A 105 -11.51 -3.06 13.71
C ILE A 105 -12.49 -2.55 14.76
N ASN A 106 -13.65 -3.19 14.86
CA ASN A 106 -14.76 -2.75 15.71
C ASN A 106 -15.13 -1.27 15.41
N ASN A 107 -15.12 -0.42 16.44
CA ASN A 107 -15.37 1.02 16.35
C ASN A 107 -14.08 1.85 16.19
N MET A 108 -12.99 1.23 15.75
CA MET A 108 -11.69 1.87 15.58
C MET A 108 -11.11 1.57 14.21
N PHE A 109 -10.06 2.31 13.88
CA PHE A 109 -9.22 2.12 12.71
C PHE A 109 -7.83 1.70 13.18
N PHE A 110 -7.23 0.76 12.44
CA PHE A 110 -5.85 0.37 12.63
C PHE A 110 -5.07 0.65 11.35
N LEU A 111 -4.04 1.47 11.48
CA LEU A 111 -3.14 1.88 10.41
C LEU A 111 -1.83 1.13 10.56
N THR A 112 -1.34 0.53 9.49
CA THR A 112 0.05 0.12 9.36
C THR A 112 0.77 1.15 8.50
N TYR A 113 2.06 1.38 8.77
CA TYR A 113 2.89 2.29 7.99
C TYR A 113 4.37 1.94 8.18
N THR A 114 5.22 2.43 7.28
CA THR A 114 6.68 2.24 7.38
C THR A 114 7.30 3.43 8.11
N ALA A 115 7.98 3.19 9.21
CA ALA A 115 8.78 4.18 9.92
C ALA A 115 10.20 4.22 9.31
N ILE A 116 10.63 5.41 8.90
CA ILE A 116 11.92 5.61 8.24
C ILE A 116 12.92 6.25 9.23
N PRO A 117 13.96 5.52 9.67
CA PRO A 117 14.98 6.09 10.54
C PRO A 117 15.91 7.03 9.76
N LYS A 118 16.86 7.64 10.47
CA LYS A 118 17.97 8.36 9.81
C LYS A 118 18.89 7.38 9.09
N ASP A 119 19.23 6.31 9.81
CA ASP A 119 20.20 5.28 9.43
C ASP A 119 19.64 3.90 9.83
N GLY A 120 20.00 2.85 9.08
CA GLY A 120 19.60 1.47 9.38
C GLY A 120 18.28 1.02 8.73
N PRO A 121 17.78 -0.18 9.11
CA PRO A 121 16.62 -0.80 8.48
C PRO A 121 15.32 -0.08 8.85
N VAL A 122 14.35 -0.10 7.93
CA VAL A 122 13.02 0.47 8.20
C VAL A 122 12.18 -0.47 9.06
N SER A 123 11.17 0.07 9.73
CA SER A 123 10.28 -0.69 10.61
C SER A 123 8.82 -0.60 10.17
N LEU A 124 8.11 -1.73 10.19
CA LEU A 124 6.66 -1.76 10.04
C LEU A 124 6.03 -1.40 11.39
N CYS A 125 5.30 -0.30 11.43
CA CYS A 125 4.69 0.26 12.63
C CYS A 125 3.16 0.26 12.54
N GLY A 126 2.51 0.40 13.70
CA GLY A 126 1.05 0.48 13.82
C GLY A 126 0.57 1.73 14.54
N ALA A 127 -0.68 2.12 14.28
CA ALA A 127 -1.38 3.16 15.03
C ALA A 127 -2.89 2.92 15.06
N PHE A 128 -3.52 3.28 16.18
CA PHE A 128 -4.97 3.20 16.36
C PHE A 128 -5.61 4.59 16.33
N SER A 129 -6.81 4.69 15.75
CA SER A 129 -7.63 5.91 15.80
C SER A 129 -9.12 5.58 15.90
N LYS A 130 -9.92 6.50 16.45
CA LYS A 130 -11.40 6.44 16.41
C LYS A 130 -11.99 7.33 15.32
N ASP A 131 -11.23 8.31 14.83
CA ASP A 131 -11.74 9.42 14.03
C ASP A 131 -10.92 9.72 12.76
N LEU A 132 -9.86 8.94 12.49
CA LEU A 132 -8.90 9.12 11.39
C LEU A 132 -7.96 10.34 11.54
N ILE A 133 -8.12 11.13 12.59
CA ILE A 133 -7.39 12.38 12.82
C ILE A 133 -6.39 12.22 13.97
N HIS A 134 -6.84 11.67 15.09
CA HIS A 134 -6.02 11.47 16.29
C HIS A 134 -5.54 10.02 16.36
N TRP A 135 -4.23 9.83 16.33
CA TRP A 135 -3.60 8.52 16.21
C TRP A 135 -2.73 8.19 17.43
N LYS A 136 -2.98 7.04 18.05
CA LYS A 136 -2.13 6.46 19.09
C LYS A 136 -1.22 5.40 18.48
N LYS A 137 0.06 5.73 18.33
CA LYS A 137 1.07 4.81 17.79
C LYS A 137 1.30 3.63 18.74
N THR A 138 1.47 2.44 18.17
CA THR A 138 1.80 1.21 18.92
C THR A 138 3.30 0.90 18.88
N GLY A 139 4.06 1.58 18.02
CA GLY A 139 5.46 1.25 17.73
C GLY A 139 5.59 0.15 16.68
N THR A 140 6.77 -0.47 16.64
CA THR A 140 7.13 -1.55 15.70
C THR A 140 6.27 -2.79 15.95
N LEU A 141 5.70 -3.33 14.87
CA LEU A 141 4.80 -4.48 14.89
C LEU A 141 5.53 -5.83 14.81
N ILE A 142 6.70 -5.83 14.16
CA ILE A 142 7.54 -7.00 13.96
C ILE A 142 8.86 -6.74 14.68
N SER A 143 9.03 -7.33 15.87
CA SER A 143 10.23 -7.17 16.70
C SER A 143 11.36 -8.12 16.31
N LYS A 144 11.03 -9.28 15.72
CA LYS A 144 12.02 -10.26 15.26
C LYS A 144 12.75 -9.71 14.03
N LYS A 145 14.08 -9.68 14.08
CA LYS A 145 14.91 -9.38 12.90
C LYS A 145 14.54 -10.36 11.78
N MET A 146 14.16 -9.82 10.63
CA MET A 146 13.93 -10.62 9.44
C MET A 146 15.28 -11.10 8.90
N SER A 147 15.38 -12.40 8.61
CA SER A 147 16.51 -12.99 7.90
C SER A 147 16.14 -13.28 6.45
N GLY A 148 17.17 -13.41 5.60
CA GLY A 148 17.03 -13.66 4.16
C GLY A 148 17.29 -12.42 3.31
N PRO A 149 16.92 -12.45 2.01
CA PRO A 149 17.27 -11.41 1.05
C PRO A 149 16.56 -10.07 1.28
N ASP A 150 15.49 -10.04 2.08
CA ASP A 150 14.83 -8.83 2.55
C ASP A 150 14.75 -8.82 4.07
N THR A 151 15.38 -7.81 4.68
CA THR A 151 15.46 -7.57 6.12
C THR A 151 14.53 -6.45 6.58
N ASN A 152 13.86 -5.76 5.65
CA ASN A 152 13.00 -4.62 5.93
C ASN A 152 11.54 -5.06 6.11
N ALA A 153 10.99 -4.87 7.31
CA ALA A 153 9.56 -5.03 7.52
C ALA A 153 8.83 -3.77 7.00
N LYS A 154 8.05 -3.90 5.92
CA LYS A 154 7.18 -2.82 5.39
C LYS A 154 5.94 -3.37 4.70
N ALA A 155 5.09 -2.48 4.18
CA ALA A 155 3.93 -2.80 3.35
C ALA A 155 2.94 -3.80 3.98
N GLY A 156 2.69 -3.68 5.28
CA GLY A 156 1.80 -4.59 6.01
C GLY A 156 0.33 -4.40 5.66
N ALA A 157 -0.26 -5.33 4.93
CA ALA A 157 -1.66 -5.34 4.54
C ALA A 157 -2.42 -6.43 5.32
N ILE A 158 -3.26 -5.99 6.26
CA ILE A 158 -4.05 -6.89 7.13
C ILE A 158 -5.35 -7.24 6.42
N VAL A 159 -5.75 -8.51 6.47
CA VAL A 159 -7.02 -8.96 5.86
C VAL A 159 -8.19 -8.42 6.69
N GLN A 160 -9.06 -7.62 6.06
CA GLN A 160 -10.24 -7.04 6.70
C GLN A 160 -11.23 -8.15 7.09
N ASP A 161 -11.80 -8.05 8.30
CA ASP A 161 -12.86 -8.94 8.83
C ASP A 161 -12.55 -10.45 8.73
N TYR A 162 -11.28 -10.82 8.85
CA TYR A 162 -10.83 -12.20 8.73
C TYR A 162 -9.85 -12.59 9.84
N LYS A 163 -10.02 -13.82 10.33
CA LYS A 163 -9.09 -14.47 11.25
C LYS A 163 -8.82 -15.90 10.82
N TYR A 164 -7.56 -16.31 10.91
CA TYR A 164 -7.13 -17.69 10.74
C TYR A 164 -6.78 -18.26 12.11
N LYS A 165 -7.48 -19.33 12.53
CA LYS A 165 -7.30 -19.96 13.85
C LYS A 165 -7.33 -18.94 15.01
N GLY A 166 -8.29 -18.02 14.96
CA GLY A 166 -8.48 -16.96 15.96
C GLY A 166 -7.47 -15.81 15.92
N LYS A 167 -6.50 -15.81 15.00
CA LYS A 167 -5.49 -14.75 14.85
C LYS A 167 -5.78 -13.88 13.61
N TYR A 168 -5.55 -12.58 13.71
CA TYR A 168 -5.47 -11.67 12.58
C TYR A 168 -4.36 -12.10 11.62
N VAL A 169 -4.56 -11.83 10.33
CA VAL A 169 -3.62 -12.21 9.27
C VAL A 169 -3.12 -10.97 8.54
N MET A 170 -1.81 -10.84 8.40
CA MET A 170 -1.15 -9.78 7.65
C MET A 170 -0.26 -10.37 6.57
N TYR A 171 -0.37 -9.85 5.36
CA TYR A 171 0.60 -10.04 4.28
C TYR A 171 1.50 -8.82 4.20
N PHE A 172 2.81 -9.00 4.12
CA PHE A 172 3.76 -7.89 4.21
C PHE A 172 5.09 -8.22 3.53
N GLY A 173 5.93 -7.20 3.32
CA GLY A 173 7.27 -7.34 2.77
C GLY A 173 7.45 -6.70 1.40
N GLU A 174 8.72 -6.51 1.03
CA GLU A 174 9.18 -6.00 -0.26
C GLU A 174 10.15 -7.01 -0.88
N GLY A 175 10.11 -7.20 -2.20
CA GLY A 175 10.88 -8.25 -2.86
C GLY A 175 10.22 -9.61 -2.75
N VAL A 176 9.79 -10.01 -1.55
CA VAL A 176 8.93 -11.18 -1.30
C VAL A 176 7.76 -10.79 -0.38
N ILE A 177 6.63 -11.48 -0.51
CA ILE A 177 5.51 -11.32 0.42
C ILE A 177 5.54 -12.48 1.42
N LYS A 178 5.66 -12.14 2.70
CA LYS A 178 5.52 -13.03 3.84
C LYS A 178 4.15 -12.86 4.49
N MET A 179 3.81 -13.78 5.39
CA MET A 179 2.59 -13.70 6.21
C MET A 179 2.97 -13.59 7.68
N ALA A 180 2.18 -12.87 8.47
CA ALA A 180 2.31 -12.84 9.93
C ALA A 180 0.93 -12.96 10.60
N LEU A 181 0.93 -13.45 11.84
CA LEU A 181 -0.27 -13.69 12.64
C LEU A 181 -0.23 -12.88 13.94
N SER A 182 -1.37 -12.37 14.39
CA SER A 182 -1.46 -11.65 15.68
C SER A 182 -2.77 -11.91 16.40
N ARG A 183 -2.74 -11.94 17.74
CA ARG A 183 -3.97 -11.93 18.57
C ARG A 183 -4.45 -10.52 18.91
N ASN A 184 -3.57 -9.52 18.86
CA ASN A 184 -3.81 -8.20 19.45
C ASN A 184 -3.44 -7.01 18.56
N LEU A 185 -3.04 -7.27 17.29
CA LEU A 185 -2.59 -6.29 16.29
C LEU A 185 -1.29 -5.54 16.63
N LYS A 186 -0.69 -5.78 17.80
CA LYS A 186 0.55 -5.13 18.26
C LYS A 186 1.76 -6.03 18.06
N ASN A 187 1.64 -7.30 18.43
CA ASN A 187 2.71 -8.29 18.32
C ASN A 187 2.38 -9.26 17.19
N TRP A 188 3.27 -9.39 16.21
CA TRP A 188 3.07 -10.21 15.03
C TRP A 188 4.12 -11.33 14.94
N GLU A 189 3.64 -12.56 14.78
CA GLU A 189 4.44 -13.77 14.60
C GLU A 189 4.62 -14.03 13.10
N ILE A 190 5.85 -13.96 12.61
CA ILE A 190 6.16 -14.17 11.18
C ILE A 190 6.07 -15.64 10.83
N ILE A 191 5.44 -15.94 9.70
CA ILE A 191 5.56 -17.24 9.02
C ILE A 191 6.78 -17.18 8.10
N GLU A 192 7.79 -18.00 8.41
CA GLU A 192 9.13 -17.92 7.79
C GLU A 192 9.11 -18.08 6.26
N LYS A 193 8.31 -19.03 5.76
CA LYS A 193 8.21 -19.28 4.32
C LYS A 193 7.41 -18.17 3.63
N PRO A 194 7.99 -17.45 2.64
CA PRO A 194 7.25 -16.48 1.87
C PRO A 194 6.08 -17.13 1.12
N VAL A 195 4.96 -16.43 1.06
CA VAL A 195 3.73 -16.86 0.36
C VAL A 195 3.70 -16.39 -1.10
N LEU A 196 4.49 -15.36 -1.44
CA LEU A 196 4.68 -14.91 -2.81
C LEU A 196 6.15 -14.50 -3.04
N LYS A 197 6.71 -14.93 -4.17
CA LYS A 197 8.06 -14.55 -4.62
C LYS A 197 8.00 -14.01 -6.05
N PRO A 198 9.01 -13.24 -6.50
CA PRO A 198 9.14 -12.87 -7.90
C PRO A 198 9.25 -14.12 -8.77
N ARG A 199 8.79 -14.03 -10.02
CA ARG A 199 8.85 -15.16 -10.97
C ARG A 199 9.37 -14.69 -12.32
N LYS A 200 10.40 -15.39 -12.81
CA LYS A 200 11.07 -15.06 -14.07
C LYS A 200 10.06 -14.96 -15.22
N TRP A 201 10.26 -13.99 -16.11
CA TRP A 201 9.48 -13.75 -17.34
C TRP A 201 8.11 -13.08 -17.20
N TYR A 202 7.59 -12.92 -15.98
CA TYR A 202 6.32 -12.21 -15.76
C TYR A 202 6.53 -10.71 -15.48
N PHE A 203 5.44 -9.98 -15.25
CA PHE A 203 5.48 -8.56 -14.86
C PHE A 203 5.99 -8.33 -13.42
N ASP A 204 6.10 -9.42 -12.65
CA ASP A 204 6.54 -9.46 -11.26
C ASP A 204 7.84 -10.28 -11.12
N ASP A 205 8.79 -10.03 -12.02
CA ASP A 205 10.04 -10.78 -12.13
C ASP A 205 11.12 -10.38 -11.11
N SER A 206 11.07 -9.15 -10.60
CA SER A 206 12.17 -8.59 -9.81
C SER A 206 11.77 -8.13 -8.41
N LEU A 207 10.47 -8.01 -8.14
CA LEU A 207 9.92 -7.60 -6.84
C LEU A 207 8.43 -7.92 -6.77
N VAL A 208 7.98 -8.36 -5.60
CA VAL A 208 6.58 -8.30 -5.17
C VAL A 208 6.48 -7.60 -3.83
N GLU A 209 5.42 -6.84 -3.62
CA GLU A 209 5.22 -6.04 -2.41
C GLU A 209 3.73 -5.93 -2.07
N GLY A 210 3.40 -5.92 -0.77
CA GLY A 210 2.01 -5.81 -0.31
C GLY A 210 1.30 -4.57 -0.84
N GLY A 211 0.07 -4.72 -1.34
CA GLY A 211 -0.76 -3.61 -1.82
C GLY A 211 -1.76 -3.12 -0.76
N PRO A 212 -3.04 -2.89 -1.12
CA PRO A 212 -4.09 -2.59 -0.15
C PRO A 212 -4.43 -3.79 0.74
N PRO A 213 -5.17 -3.59 1.85
CA PRO A 213 -5.77 -4.67 2.62
C PRO A 213 -6.47 -5.72 1.73
N PRO A 214 -6.13 -7.01 1.84
CA PRO A 214 -6.82 -8.06 1.10
C PRO A 214 -8.27 -8.19 1.54
N ILE A 215 -9.13 -8.63 0.62
CA ILE A 215 -10.55 -8.86 0.89
C ILE A 215 -10.88 -10.35 0.80
N VAL A 216 -11.78 -10.82 1.66
CA VAL A 216 -12.31 -12.18 1.58
C VAL A 216 -13.42 -12.22 0.55
N THR A 217 -13.33 -13.19 -0.36
CA THR A 217 -14.31 -13.47 -1.42
C THR A 217 -14.76 -14.94 -1.32
N GLU A 218 -15.77 -15.31 -2.09
CA GLU A 218 -16.18 -16.71 -2.22
C GLU A 218 -15.06 -17.61 -2.74
N LYS A 219 -14.19 -17.07 -3.62
CA LYS A 219 -13.07 -17.80 -4.23
C LYS A 219 -11.83 -17.89 -3.33
N GLY A 220 -11.79 -17.15 -2.22
CA GLY A 220 -10.65 -17.07 -1.32
C GLY A 220 -10.30 -15.63 -0.92
N ILE A 221 -9.10 -15.44 -0.38
CA ILE A 221 -8.56 -14.13 0.01
C ILE A 221 -7.93 -13.48 -1.23
N LEU A 222 -8.58 -12.45 -1.78
CA LEU A 222 -8.06 -11.65 -2.89
C LEU A 222 -7.07 -10.62 -2.37
N MET A 223 -5.80 -10.78 -2.74
CA MET A 223 -4.72 -9.84 -2.46
C MET A 223 -4.30 -9.14 -3.75
N ILE A 224 -4.49 -7.82 -3.81
CA ILE A 224 -3.80 -6.98 -4.78
C ILE A 224 -2.40 -6.69 -4.25
N TYR A 225 -1.39 -6.90 -5.07
CA TYR A 225 0.01 -6.66 -4.72
C TYR A 225 0.68 -5.80 -5.78
N ASN A 226 1.71 -5.06 -5.39
CA ASN A 226 2.55 -4.31 -6.31
C ASN A 226 3.72 -5.17 -6.76
N SER A 227 4.19 -4.96 -7.99
CA SER A 227 5.37 -5.66 -8.49
C SER A 227 6.27 -4.72 -9.27
N ARG A 228 7.51 -5.17 -9.47
CA ARG A 228 8.46 -4.51 -10.36
C ARG A 228 8.87 -5.46 -11.47
N LYS A 229 8.77 -4.98 -12.71
CA LYS A 229 9.40 -5.59 -13.87
C LYS A 229 10.75 -4.93 -14.13
N THR A 230 11.76 -5.75 -14.39
CA THR A 230 13.07 -5.31 -14.87
C THR A 230 13.25 -5.67 -16.33
N ARG A 231 13.61 -4.70 -17.18
CA ARG A 231 14.11 -4.97 -18.54
C ARG A 231 15.55 -4.47 -18.66
N ILE A 232 16.44 -5.34 -19.10
CA ILE A 232 17.82 -4.99 -19.47
C ILE A 232 17.78 -4.55 -20.95
N THR A 233 18.27 -3.35 -21.26
CA THR A 233 18.38 -2.90 -22.66
C THR A 233 19.59 -3.54 -23.35
N TYR A 234 19.60 -3.55 -24.69
CA TYR A 234 20.77 -3.94 -25.50
C TYR A 234 22.02 -3.28 -24.91
N GLU A 235 23.07 -4.07 -24.67
CA GLU A 235 24.34 -3.73 -23.99
C GLU A 235 24.41 -3.88 -22.46
N GLY A 236 23.32 -4.19 -21.75
CA GLY A 236 23.41 -4.37 -20.28
C GLY A 236 23.53 -3.07 -19.48
N ILE A 237 23.55 -1.92 -20.17
CA ILE A 237 23.89 -0.60 -19.60
C ILE A 237 22.71 0.04 -18.86
N ARG A 238 21.45 -0.19 -19.30
CA ARG A 238 20.28 0.44 -18.67
C ARG A 238 19.25 -0.57 -18.20
N LYS A 239 18.82 -0.39 -16.95
CA LYS A 239 17.74 -1.13 -16.31
C LYS A 239 16.47 -0.30 -16.39
N TRP A 240 15.55 -0.68 -17.30
CA TRP A 240 14.21 -0.10 -17.30
C TRP A 240 13.38 -0.78 -16.22
N LEU A 241 12.83 0.02 -15.30
CA LEU A 241 11.97 -0.44 -14.22
C LEU A 241 10.54 0.03 -14.49
N SER A 242 9.57 -0.85 -14.25
CA SER A 242 8.17 -0.46 -14.19
C SER A 242 7.45 -1.20 -13.10
N TYR A 243 6.61 -0.45 -12.39
CA TYR A 243 5.80 -0.96 -11.30
C TYR A 243 4.33 -1.04 -11.73
N SER A 244 3.72 -2.17 -11.46
CA SER A 244 2.34 -2.46 -11.87
C SER A 244 1.69 -3.42 -10.88
N PRO A 245 0.43 -3.19 -10.47
CA PRO A 245 -0.23 -4.08 -9.53
C PRO A 245 -0.73 -5.35 -10.23
N GLY A 246 -0.59 -6.48 -9.55
CA GLY A 246 -1.21 -7.77 -9.86
C GLY A 246 -2.19 -8.21 -8.78
N PHE A 247 -2.79 -9.39 -8.94
CA PHE A 247 -3.57 -10.00 -7.86
C PHE A 247 -3.28 -11.50 -7.69
N ALA A 248 -3.49 -11.97 -6.48
CA ALA A 248 -3.41 -13.37 -6.09
C ALA A 248 -4.63 -13.75 -5.25
N ILE A 249 -5.03 -15.01 -5.32
CA ILE A 249 -6.06 -15.60 -4.46
C ILE A 249 -5.37 -16.62 -3.54
N PHE A 250 -5.54 -16.46 -2.23
CA PHE A 250 -5.13 -17.44 -1.23
C PHE A 250 -6.33 -18.20 -0.67
N ASP A 251 -6.10 -19.42 -0.19
CA ASP A 251 -7.13 -20.23 0.44
C ASP A 251 -7.57 -19.62 1.79
N LYS A 252 -8.88 -19.43 1.99
CA LYS A 252 -9.44 -18.91 3.25
C LYS A 252 -9.36 -19.92 4.41
N ASN A 253 -9.15 -21.20 4.12
CA ASN A 253 -8.95 -22.25 5.13
C ASN A 253 -7.46 -22.47 5.42
N ASN A 254 -6.58 -22.04 4.51
CA ASN A 254 -5.14 -22.00 4.72
C ASN A 254 -4.53 -20.78 4.00
N PRO A 255 -4.40 -19.63 4.68
CA PRO A 255 -3.99 -18.37 4.05
C PRO A 255 -2.55 -18.37 3.52
N THR A 256 -1.75 -19.42 3.79
CA THR A 256 -0.43 -19.60 3.17
C THR A 256 -0.48 -20.22 1.78
N LYS A 257 -1.62 -20.84 1.42
CA LYS A 257 -1.76 -21.61 0.18
C LYS A 257 -2.24 -20.71 -0.96
N LEU A 258 -1.36 -20.46 -1.92
CA LEU A 258 -1.68 -19.76 -3.16
C LEU A 258 -2.57 -20.64 -4.04
N LEU A 259 -3.72 -20.10 -4.44
CA LEU A 259 -4.69 -20.78 -5.30
C LEU A 259 -4.64 -20.25 -6.75
N PHE A 260 -4.43 -18.95 -6.91
CA PHE A 260 -4.35 -18.29 -8.21
C PHE A 260 -3.43 -17.07 -8.15
N ARG A 261 -2.78 -16.74 -9.26
CA ARG A 261 -1.99 -15.51 -9.42
C ARG A 261 -2.14 -15.01 -10.85
N SER A 262 -2.50 -13.74 -11.02
CA SER A 262 -2.70 -13.10 -12.32
C SER A 262 -1.45 -13.19 -13.20
N GLU A 263 -1.55 -13.55 -14.48
CA GLU A 263 -0.42 -13.57 -15.41
C GLU A 263 -0.07 -12.19 -15.97
N LYS A 264 -1.04 -11.28 -15.99
CA LYS A 264 -0.92 -9.89 -16.45
C LYS A 264 -1.22 -8.93 -15.29
N PRO A 265 -0.62 -7.73 -15.27
CA PRO A 265 -0.97 -6.73 -14.27
C PRO A 265 -2.40 -6.20 -14.50
N ILE A 266 -3.02 -5.74 -13.42
CA ILE A 266 -4.34 -5.10 -13.40
C ILE A 266 -4.29 -3.73 -14.10
N LEU A 267 -3.22 -2.98 -13.87
CA LEU A 267 -2.96 -1.66 -14.44
C LEU A 267 -1.50 -1.54 -14.85
N LYS A 268 -1.22 -0.72 -15.86
CA LYS A 268 0.14 -0.33 -16.27
C LYS A 268 0.24 1.20 -16.36
N PRO A 269 1.43 1.79 -16.14
CA PRO A 269 1.65 3.21 -16.40
C PRO A 269 1.40 3.53 -17.88
N THR A 270 0.39 4.34 -18.16
CA THR A 270 0.04 4.81 -19.53
C THR A 270 0.09 6.31 -19.63
N GLU A 271 -0.33 7.00 -18.57
CA GLU A 271 -0.42 8.46 -18.54
C GLU A 271 0.94 9.09 -18.24
N TYR A 272 1.13 10.33 -18.71
CA TYR A 272 2.37 11.07 -18.50
C TYR A 272 2.76 11.16 -17.01
N TRP A 273 1.79 11.46 -16.14
CA TRP A 273 2.01 11.59 -14.70
C TRP A 273 2.26 10.25 -13.97
N GLU A 274 1.98 9.11 -14.61
CA GLU A 274 2.34 7.76 -14.10
C GLU A 274 3.72 7.32 -14.61
N LYS A 275 4.15 7.87 -15.75
CA LYS A 275 5.45 7.57 -16.38
C LYS A 275 6.58 8.42 -15.84
N TYR A 276 6.31 9.67 -15.43
CA TYR A 276 7.33 10.64 -15.06
C TYR A 276 7.05 11.29 -13.70
N GLY A 277 8.00 11.16 -12.78
CA GLY A 277 7.90 11.69 -11.41
C GLY A 277 9.16 11.42 -10.61
N LYS A 278 9.04 11.27 -9.28
CA LYS A 278 10.17 10.93 -8.42
C LYS A 278 10.78 9.57 -8.79
N VAL A 279 9.91 8.62 -9.12
CA VAL A 279 10.26 7.31 -9.69
C VAL A 279 9.46 7.11 -10.97
N ASN A 280 10.14 6.80 -12.07
CA ASN A 280 9.48 6.68 -13.37
C ASN A 280 8.72 5.35 -13.52
N ASN A 281 7.66 5.37 -14.34
CA ASN A 281 6.85 4.21 -14.71
C ASN A 281 6.26 3.44 -13.52
N VAL A 282 5.54 4.14 -12.63
CA VAL A 282 4.95 3.56 -11.42
C VAL A 282 3.43 3.69 -11.42
N ILE A 283 2.76 2.56 -11.21
CA ILE A 283 1.43 2.49 -10.58
C ILE A 283 1.58 1.64 -9.32
N PHE A 284 1.30 2.22 -8.16
CA PHE A 284 1.48 1.57 -6.86
C PHE A 284 0.17 1.59 -6.05
N ALA A 285 -0.55 0.47 -6.10
CA ALA A 285 -1.86 0.30 -5.48
C ALA A 285 -1.75 0.10 -3.96
N THR A 286 -2.47 0.91 -3.19
CA THR A 286 -2.36 0.94 -1.72
C THR A 286 -3.69 1.13 -1.00
N GLY A 287 -4.74 1.60 -1.69
CA GLY A 287 -6.08 1.75 -1.14
C GLY A 287 -7.12 1.04 -2.00
N LEU A 288 -8.01 0.28 -1.37
CA LEU A 288 -9.14 -0.38 -2.03
C LEU A 288 -10.38 -0.24 -1.15
N VAL A 289 -11.48 0.23 -1.73
CA VAL A 289 -12.76 0.34 -1.02
C VAL A 289 -13.93 -0.04 -1.91
N TYR A 290 -14.95 -0.63 -1.31
CA TYR A 290 -16.26 -0.76 -1.94
C TYR A 290 -17.11 0.46 -1.56
N PHE A 291 -17.43 1.29 -2.55
CA PHE A 291 -18.13 2.55 -2.36
C PHE A 291 -19.15 2.77 -3.46
N LYS A 292 -20.40 3.08 -3.10
CA LYS A 292 -21.50 3.33 -4.05
C LYS A 292 -21.62 2.25 -5.14
N LYS A 293 -21.61 0.98 -4.71
CA LYS A 293 -21.70 -0.23 -5.56
C LYS A 293 -20.52 -0.47 -6.50
N LYS A 294 -19.37 0.17 -6.26
CA LYS A 294 -18.16 0.06 -7.08
C LYS A 294 -16.96 -0.25 -6.20
N TRP A 295 -16.01 -1.02 -6.72
CA TRP A 295 -14.68 -1.10 -6.13
C TRP A 295 -13.80 0.01 -6.70
N LEU A 296 -13.25 0.84 -5.82
CA LEU A 296 -12.33 1.92 -6.18
C LEU A 296 -10.93 1.59 -5.68
N LEU A 297 -9.99 1.43 -6.62
CA LEU A 297 -8.58 1.19 -6.37
C LEU A 297 -7.81 2.50 -6.47
N TYR A 298 -7.28 2.97 -5.35
CA TYR A 298 -6.44 4.17 -5.24
C TYR A 298 -4.96 3.78 -5.31
N TYR A 299 -4.21 4.53 -6.12
CA TYR A 299 -2.82 4.22 -6.42
C TYR A 299 -1.94 5.47 -6.52
N GLY A 300 -0.67 5.34 -6.15
CA GLY A 300 0.37 6.32 -6.46
C GLY A 300 0.83 6.18 -7.92
N GLY A 301 0.97 7.30 -8.61
CA GLY A 301 1.58 7.39 -9.95
C GLY A 301 2.91 8.12 -9.89
N ALA A 302 3.94 7.48 -10.44
CA ALA A 302 5.33 7.98 -10.50
C ALA A 302 5.91 8.54 -9.18
N ASP A 303 5.49 8.00 -8.03
CA ASP A 303 5.80 8.52 -6.68
C ASP A 303 5.56 10.04 -6.55
N LYS A 304 4.51 10.55 -7.18
CA LYS A 304 4.24 11.99 -7.27
C LYS A 304 2.80 12.38 -7.02
N SER A 305 1.85 11.66 -7.60
CA SER A 305 0.41 11.99 -7.54
C SER A 305 -0.44 10.75 -7.26
N ILE A 306 -1.71 10.95 -6.95
CA ILE A 306 -2.68 9.87 -6.71
C ILE A 306 -3.67 9.79 -7.87
N GLY A 307 -3.91 8.57 -8.36
CA GLY A 307 -5.02 8.25 -9.24
C GLY A 307 -6.00 7.27 -8.60
N VAL A 308 -7.12 7.08 -9.28
CA VAL A 308 -8.12 6.06 -8.97
C VAL A 308 -8.54 5.30 -10.23
N ALA A 309 -8.81 4.01 -10.07
CA ALA A 309 -9.45 3.18 -11.07
C ALA A 309 -10.66 2.46 -10.46
N GLU A 310 -11.73 2.32 -11.25
CA GLU A 310 -12.81 1.40 -10.92
C GLU A 310 -12.36 -0.01 -11.29
N ILE A 311 -12.52 -0.97 -10.36
CA ILE A 311 -12.21 -2.38 -10.65
C ILE A 311 -13.48 -3.25 -10.61
N LYS A 312 -13.53 -4.24 -11.49
CA LYS A 312 -14.52 -5.32 -11.46
C LYS A 312 -13.83 -6.62 -11.13
N ILE A 313 -14.33 -7.33 -10.14
CA ILE A 313 -13.84 -8.64 -9.73
C ILE A 313 -14.90 -9.65 -10.20
N GLN A 314 -14.53 -10.53 -11.10
CA GLN A 314 -15.40 -11.57 -11.69
C GLN A 314 -14.82 -12.95 -11.43
#